data_AF-J3C498-F1
#
_entry.id   AF-J3C498-F1
#
_cell.length_a   1.000
_cell.length_b   1.000
_cell.length_c   1.000
_cell.angle_alpha   90.00
_cell.angle_beta   90.00
_cell.angle_gamma   90.00
#
_symmetry.space_group_name_H-M   'P 1'
#
loop_
_entity.id
_entity.type
_entity.pdbx_description
1 polymer ?
#
loop_
_entity_poly.entity_id
_entity_poly.type
_entity_poly.pdbx_seq_one_letter_code
_entity_poly.pdbx_strand_id
1 'polypeptide(L)' 'MWWDYVENPLYLKSIYDSAPSLDRVEIIKLDFDREGPSLLLTFSTEFLPSHPPVKWDSFDRVTFQLRL' A
#
# COMPACT_ATOMS: atom_id res chain seq x y z
N MET A 1 8.01 8.53 -5.30
CA MET A 1 6.70 7.93 -5.64
C MET A 1 6.01 7.50 -4.35
N TRP A 2 4.67 7.40 -4.28
CA TRP A 2 3.98 7.12 -3.00
C TRP A 2 4.44 5.82 -2.33
N TRP A 3 4.79 4.80 -3.13
CA TRP A 3 5.21 3.49 -2.62
C TRP A 3 6.56 3.48 -1.90
N ASP A 4 7.28 4.61 -1.89
CA ASP A 4 8.54 4.78 -1.14
C ASP A 4 8.29 5.02 0.36
N TYR A 5 7.06 5.40 0.72
CA TYR A 5 6.62 5.68 2.10
C TYR A 5 5.92 4.48 2.76
N VAL A 6 5.81 3.36 2.03
CA VAL A 6 5.27 2.10 2.57
C VAL A 6 6.32 1.49 3.49
N GLU A 7 5.88 0.81 4.55
CA GLU A 7 6.76 0.23 5.58
C GLU A 7 7.86 -0.70 5.02
N ASN A 8 7.58 -1.45 3.95
CA ASN A 8 8.57 -2.28 3.25
C ASN A 8 8.55 -2.04 1.73
N PRO A 9 9.21 -0.98 1.25
CA PRO A 9 9.13 -0.58 -0.15
C PRO A 9 9.92 -1.51 -1.07
N LEU A 10 10.99 -2.16 -0.57
CA LEU A 10 11.80 -3.10 -1.35
C LEU A 10 11.02 -4.35 -1.72
N TYR A 11 10.30 -4.93 -0.77
CA TYR A 11 9.45 -6.09 -1.03
C TYR A 11 8.35 -5.74 -2.05
N LEU A 12 7.68 -4.60 -1.86
CA LEU A 12 6.66 -4.15 -2.79
C LEU A 12 7.20 -4.01 -4.23
N LYS A 13 8.35 -3.36 -4.40
CA LYS A 13 9.01 -3.19 -5.70
C LYS A 13 9.52 -4.50 -6.31
N SER A 14 9.65 -5.58 -5.52
CA SER A 14 10.03 -6.90 -6.04
C SER A 14 8.85 -7.68 -6.64
N ILE A 15 7.61 -7.33 -6.29
CA ILE A 15 6.39 -8.03 -6.75
C ILE A 15 5.55 -7.19 -7.71
N TYR A 16 5.71 -5.87 -7.72
CA TYR A 16 5.07 -4.95 -8.66
C TYR A 16 6.08 -4.40 -9.68
N ASP A 17 5.77 -4.49 -10.98
CA ASP A 17 6.58 -3.89 -12.05
C ASP A 17 6.58 -2.34 -11.99
N SER A 18 5.47 -1.77 -11.51
CA SER A 18 5.27 -0.33 -11.33
C SER A 18 4.33 -0.05 -10.17
N ALA A 19 4.39 1.16 -9.61
CA ALA A 19 3.49 1.55 -8.52
C ALA A 19 2.02 1.37 -8.93
N PRO A 20 1.20 0.65 -8.13
CA PRO A 20 -0.20 0.47 -8.48
C PRO A 20 -0.93 1.83 -8.50
N SER A 21 -1.93 1.93 -9.37
CA SER A 21 -2.75 3.14 -9.47
C SER A 21 -3.55 3.37 -8.18
N LEU A 22 -3.81 4.64 -7.87
CA LEU A 22 -4.66 5.07 -6.76
C LEU A 22 -6.10 5.41 -7.20
N ASP A 23 -6.49 5.14 -8.45
CA ASP A 23 -7.78 5.56 -9.01
C ASP A 23 -9.00 4.83 -8.41
N ARG A 24 -8.78 3.73 -7.67
CA ARG A 24 -9.82 2.90 -7.03
C ARG A 24 -9.32 2.37 -5.70
N VAL A 25 -9.06 3.30 -4.78
CA VAL A 25 -8.62 2.95 -3.43
C VAL A 25 -9.70 3.24 -2.40
N GLU A 26 -9.83 2.34 -1.44
CA GLU A 26 -10.66 2.53 -0.26
C GLU A 26 -9.76 2.99 0.89
N ILE A 27 -9.99 4.20 1.42
CA ILE A 27 -9.29 4.67 2.61
C ILE A 27 -9.88 3.96 3.82
N ILE A 28 -9.07 3.13 4.47
CA ILE A 28 -9.44 2.36 5.66
C ILE A 28 -9.20 3.21 6.91
N LYS A 29 -8.06 3.91 6.95
CA LYS A 29 -7.63 4.66 8.13
C LYS A 29 -6.78 5.86 7.75
N LEU A 30 -6.96 6.94 8.52
CA LEU A 30 -6.18 8.16 8.44
C LEU A 30 -5.91 8.62 9.88
N ASP A 31 -4.70 8.43 10.38
CA ASP A 31 -4.32 8.91 11.72
C ASP A 31 -3.34 10.07 11.61
N PHE A 32 -3.72 11.20 12.19
CA PHE A 32 -2.84 12.34 12.38
C PHE A 32 -2.26 12.32 13.78
N ASP A 33 -0.95 12.39 13.87
CA ASP A 33 -0.29 12.66 15.14
C ASP A 33 -0.57 14.10 15.57
N ARG A 34 -0.97 14.28 16.83
CA ARG A 34 -1.23 15.61 17.41
C ARG A 34 0.05 16.30 17.86
N GLU A 35 1.11 15.55 18.13
CA GLU A 35 2.36 16.06 18.69
C GLU A 35 3.46 16.27 17.64
N GLY A 36 3.25 15.78 16.41
CA GLY A 36 4.22 15.88 15.33
C GLY A 36 3.59 15.86 13.94
N PRO A 37 4.36 16.13 12.89
CA PRO A 37 3.86 16.23 11.53
C PRO A 37 3.66 14.86 10.86
N SER A 38 3.27 13.82 11.61
CA SER A 38 3.18 12.46 11.06
C SER A 38 1.75 12.08 10.70
N LEU A 39 1.61 11.43 9.55
CA LEU A 39 0.36 10.90 9.03
C LEU A 39 0.52 9.40 8.74
N LEU A 40 -0.35 8.59 9.34
CA LEU A 40 -0.52 7.19 8.96
C LEU A 40 -1.72 7.08 8.03
N LEU A 41 -1.47 6.65 6.79
CA LEU A 41 -2.52 6.40 5.80
C LEU A 41 -2.58 4.89 5.52
N THR A 42 -3.77 4.31 5.67
CA THR A 42 -4.04 2.92 5.30
C THR A 42 -5.13 2.88 4.24
N PHE A 43 -4.85 2.27 3.09
CA PHE A 43 -5.82 2.10 2.02
C PHE A 43 -5.74 0.72 1.36
N SER A 44 -6.86 0.27 0.79
CA SER A 44 -6.95 -0.98 0.03
C SER A 44 -7.15 -0.72 -1.46
N THR A 45 -6.66 -1.62 -2.30
CA THR A 45 -6.88 -1.61 -3.75
C THR A 45 -7.10 -3.03 -4.30
N GLU A 46 -7.77 -3.09 -5.45
CA GLU A 46 -7.95 -4.31 -6.26
C GLU A 46 -6.80 -4.52 -7.27
N PHE A 47 -5.86 -3.57 -7.37
CA PHE A 47 -4.69 -3.69 -8.24
C PHE A 47 -3.63 -4.61 -7.62
N LEU A 48 -3.74 -5.90 -7.90
CA LEU A 48 -2.79 -6.93 -7.47
C LEU A 48 -1.42 -6.81 -8.19
N PRO A 49 -0.33 -7.31 -7.58
CA PRO A 49 0.97 -7.35 -8.23
C PRO A 49 0.98 -8.29 -9.44
N SER A 50 1.89 -8.06 -10.39
CA SER A 50 2.10 -8.95 -11.54
C SER A 50 2.69 -10.30 -11.12
N HIS A 51 3.46 -10.32 -10.02
CA HIS A 51 4.04 -11.52 -9.44
C HIS A 51 3.63 -11.68 -7.97
N PRO A 52 2.35 -12.03 -7.68
CA PRO A 52 1.90 -12.23 -6.32
C PRO A 52 2.55 -13.47 -5.69
N PRO A 53 2.88 -13.45 -4.39
CA PRO A 53 3.24 -14.65 -3.66
C PRO A 53 2.13 -15.71 -3.73
N VAL A 54 2.50 -16.99 -3.84
CA VAL A 54 1.54 -18.11 -3.91
C VAL A 54 0.54 -18.10 -2.75
N LYS A 55 0.96 -17.67 -1.56
CA LYS A 55 0.08 -17.56 -0.39
C LYS A 55 -1.02 -16.49 -0.52
N TRP A 56 -0.99 -15.66 -1.57
CA TRP A 56 -1.97 -14.59 -1.82
C TRP A 56 -3.08 -15.02 -2.79
N ASP A 57 -3.08 -16.24 -3.31
CA ASP A 57 -3.97 -16.71 -4.38
C ASP A 57 -5.48 -16.60 -4.04
N SER A 58 -5.83 -16.65 -2.75
CA SER A 58 -7.21 -16.53 -2.27
C SER A 58 -7.67 -15.09 -1.97
N PHE A 59 -6.83 -14.09 -2.25
CA PHE A 59 -7.12 -12.69 -1.92
C PHE A 59 -7.28 -11.87 -3.20
N ASP A 60 -8.25 -10.96 -3.19
CA ASP A 60 -8.62 -10.10 -4.32
C ASP A 60 -8.17 -8.64 -4.12
N ARG A 61 -7.62 -8.32 -2.94
CA ARG A 61 -7.24 -6.96 -2.54
C ARG A 61 -5.90 -6.93 -1.80
N VAL A 62 -5.20 -5.80 -1.95
CA VAL A 62 -3.98 -5.49 -1.21
C VAL A 62 -4.18 -4.22 -0.41
N THR A 63 -3.79 -4.26 0.86
CA THR A 63 -3.81 -3.11 1.75
C THR A 63 -2.40 -2.57 1.94
N PHE A 64 -2.24 -1.27 1.77
CA PHE A 64 -0.99 -0.56 2.01
C PHE A 64 -1.11 0.31 3.25
N GLN A 65 -0.01 0.42 3.97
CA GLN A 65 0.15 1.36 5.08
C GLN A 65 1.36 2.24 4.79
N LEU A 66 1.15 3.55 4.82
CA LEU A 66 2.15 4.56 4.52
C LEU A 66 2.33 5.45 5.74
N ARG A 67 3.60 5.79 6.03
CA ARG A 67 3.94 6.79 7.04
C ARG A 67 4.54 7.99 6.32
N LEU A 68 3.81 9.11 6.39
CA LEU A 68 4.13 10.39 5.78
C LEU A 68 4.56 11.39 6.86
#